data_AF-A0A699VBG9-F1
#
_entry.id   AF-A0A699VBG9-F1
#
_cell.length_a   1.000
_cell.length_b   1.000
_cell.length_c   1.000
_cell.angle_alpha   90.00
_cell.angle_beta   90.00
_cell.angle_gamma   90.00
#
_symmetry.space_group_name_H-M   'P 1'
#
loop_
_entity.id
_entity.type
_entity.pdbx_description
1 polymer ?
#
loop_
_entity_poly.entity_id
_entity_poly.type
_entity_poly.pdbx_seq_one_letter_code
_entity_poly.pdbx_strand_id
1 'polypeptide(L)'
;MLQAPIDGYEDAIVVPPINANNFKLKQTLINLVQSNKFTGRQVPHNHLRFFNKVTSTFRHPKVPNTTVKLLLFPFSLEGEARIWLDKEPL
;
A
#
# COMPACT_ATOMS: atom_id res chain seq x y z
N MET A 1 16.95 4.41 25.77
CA MET A 1 16.92 3.48 24.62
C MET A 1 17.10 4.34 23.38
N LEU A 2 18.14 4.07 22.58
CA LEU A 2 18.49 4.89 21.43
C LEU A 2 17.53 4.57 20.27
N GLN A 3 16.71 5.54 19.87
CA GLN A 3 15.98 5.48 18.62
C GLN A 3 17.00 5.69 17.49
N ALA A 4 17.18 4.70 16.61
CA ALA A 4 18.01 4.87 15.43
C ALA A 4 17.39 5.90 14.48
N PRO A 5 18.19 6.68 13.75
CA PRO A 5 17.69 7.57 12.70
C PRO A 5 16.95 6.72 11.65
N ILE A 6 15.73 7.13 11.30
CA ILE A 6 14.93 6.58 10.19
C ILE A 6 15.39 7.11 8.83
N ASP A 7 16.54 7.78 8.79
CA ASP A 7 17.17 8.26 7.56
C ASP A 7 17.93 7.10 6.91
N GLY A 8 17.28 6.35 6.02
CA GLY A 8 17.99 5.35 5.20
C GLY A 8 17.18 4.26 4.52
N TYR A 9 15.89 4.10 4.82
CA TYR A 9 15.07 3.15 4.06
C TYR A 9 14.43 3.89 2.89
N GLU A 10 14.94 3.66 1.68
CA GLU A 10 14.19 3.98 0.47
C GLU A 10 12.83 3.27 0.55
N ASP A 11 11.77 3.90 0.01
CA ASP A 11 10.44 3.27 0.01
C ASP A 11 10.54 1.89 -0.63
N ALA A 12 10.26 0.82 0.13
CA ALA A 12 10.28 -0.57 -0.35
C ALA A 12 9.34 -0.80 -1.55
N ILE A 13 8.46 0.16 -1.84
CA ILE A 13 7.59 0.18 -3.02
C ILE A 13 8.02 1.32 -3.95
N VAL A 14 8.70 0.97 -5.03
CA VAL A 14 8.99 1.90 -6.13
C VAL A 14 7.73 2.11 -6.96
N VAL A 15 7.19 3.33 -6.94
CA VAL A 15 6.03 3.72 -7.75
C VAL A 15 6.51 4.44 -9.03
N PRO A 16 6.16 3.96 -10.23
CA PRO A 16 6.50 4.64 -11.47
C PRO A 16 5.94 6.07 -11.53
N PRO A 17 6.57 6.99 -12.29
CA PRO A 17 6.08 8.35 -12.45
C PRO A 17 4.62 8.41 -12.90
N ILE A 18 3.84 9.26 -12.23
CA ILE A 18 2.42 9.44 -12.51
C ILE A 18 2.24 10.67 -13.40
N ASN A 19 1.86 10.46 -14.65
CA ASN A 19 1.57 11.55 -15.59
C ASN A 19 0.13 12.09 -15.41
N ALA A 20 -0.21 12.49 -14.19
CA ALA A 20 -1.53 13.01 -13.82
C ALA A 20 -1.42 14.01 -12.66
N ASN A 21 -1.22 15.29 -13.00
CA ASN A 21 -0.90 16.38 -12.05
C ASN A 21 -1.90 16.58 -10.89
N ASN A 22 -3.14 16.10 -11.03
CA ASN A 22 -4.21 16.23 -10.03
C ASN A 22 -4.58 14.89 -9.38
N PHE A 23 -3.81 13.83 -9.62
CA PHE A 23 -4.10 12.53 -9.03
C PHE A 23 -3.90 12.56 -7.51
N LYS A 24 -4.92 12.10 -6.78
CA LYS A 24 -4.86 11.86 -5.34
C LYS A 24 -5.62 10.58 -5.02
N LEU A 25 -5.12 9.82 -4.04
CA LEU A 25 -5.90 8.73 -3.46
C LEU A 25 -7.11 9.31 -2.72
N LYS A 26 -8.27 8.66 -2.89
CA LYS A 26 -9.48 9.04 -2.16
C LYS A 26 -9.41 8.47 -0.75
N GLN A 27 -9.74 9.27 0.26
CA GLN A 27 -9.79 8.82 1.66
C GLN A 27 -10.69 7.60 1.85
N THR A 28 -11.83 7.54 1.15
CA THR A 28 -12.74 6.38 1.19
C THR A 28 -12.06 5.08 0.77
N LEU A 29 -11.15 5.11 -0.22
CA LEU A 29 -10.41 3.93 -0.64
C LEU A 29 -9.37 3.52 0.39
N ILE A 30 -8.69 4.50 0.99
CA ILE A 30 -7.74 4.26 2.08
C ILE A 30 -8.47 3.58 3.25
N ASN A 31 -9.61 4.13 3.68
CA ASN A 31 -10.41 3.58 4.78
C ASN A 31 -10.90 2.15 4.46
N LEU A 32 -11.32 1.89 3.22
CA LEU A 32 -11.80 0.57 2.83
C LEU A 32 -10.69 -0.48 2.78
N VAL A 33 -9.48 -0.10 2.37
CA VAL A 33 -8.31 -0.98 2.45
C VAL A 33 -7.93 -1.23 3.92
N GLN A 34 -7.96 -0.19 4.75
CA GLN A 34 -7.68 -0.27 6.19
C GLN A 34 -8.74 -1.05 6.98
N SER A 35 -9.93 -1.28 6.44
CA SER A 35 -10.93 -2.12 7.13
C SER A 35 -10.60 -3.62 7.07
N ASN A 36 -9.57 -4.02 6.32
CA ASN A 36 -9.12 -5.41 6.20
C ASN A 36 -7.59 -5.50 6.17
N LYS A 37 -6.94 -4.90 7.17
CA LYS A 37 -5.48 -4.91 7.28
C LYS A 37 -4.93 -6.33 7.46
N PHE A 38 -3.76 -6.57 6.88
CA PHE A 38 -3.00 -7.79 7.01
C PHE A 38 -1.93 -7.63 8.07
N THR A 39 -1.93 -8.51 9.07
CA THR A 39 -0.96 -8.51 10.16
C THR A 39 0.12 -9.58 10.01
N GLY A 40 0.08 -10.38 8.93
CA GLY A 40 0.93 -11.56 8.74
C GLY A 40 0.34 -12.85 9.29
N ARG A 41 -0.78 -12.79 10.03
CA ARG A 41 -1.42 -13.95 10.68
C ARG A 41 -2.65 -14.49 9.93
N GLN A 42 -3.22 -13.70 9.03
CA GLN A 42 -4.38 -14.12 8.23
C GLN A 42 -3.94 -14.99 7.04
N VAL A 43 -4.89 -15.62 6.34
CA VAL A 43 -4.63 -16.29 5.05
C VAL A 43 -4.30 -15.23 3.98
N PRO A 44 -3.07 -15.19 3.42
CA PRO A 44 -2.66 -14.14 2.50
C PRO A 44 -3.55 -14.04 1.26
N HIS A 45 -4.00 -15.19 0.74
CA HIS A 45 -4.89 -15.25 -0.42
C HIS A 45 -6.19 -14.46 -0.21
N ASN A 46 -6.79 -14.52 0.98
CA ASN A 46 -8.05 -13.83 1.28
C ASN A 46 -7.85 -12.32 1.35
N HIS A 47 -6.75 -11.88 1.95
CA HIS A 47 -6.36 -10.48 1.97
C HIS A 47 -6.15 -9.94 0.55
N LEU A 48 -5.35 -10.64 -0.28
CA LEU A 48 -5.11 -10.25 -1.67
C LEU A 48 -6.39 -10.22 -2.51
N ARG A 49 -7.30 -11.19 -2.32
CA ARG A 49 -8.59 -11.21 -3.00
C ARG A 49 -9.43 -9.98 -2.65
N PHE A 50 -9.50 -9.61 -1.37
CA PHE A 50 -10.20 -8.41 -0.94
C PHE A 50 -9.53 -7.14 -1.49
N PHE A 51 -8.21 -7.02 -1.34
CA PHE A 51 -7.44 -5.88 -1.81
C PHE A 51 -7.60 -5.65 -3.31
N ASN A 52 -7.52 -6.73 -4.11
CA ASN A 52 -7.74 -6.69 -5.55
C ASN A 52 -9.18 -6.29 -5.90
N LYS A 53 -10.18 -6.80 -5.17
CA LYS A 53 -11.57 -6.40 -5.35
C LYS A 53 -11.75 -4.90 -5.12
N VAL A 54 -11.27 -4.37 -3.99
CA VAL A 54 -11.37 -2.94 -3.65
C VAL A 54 -10.66 -2.08 -4.70
N THR A 55 -9.40 -2.36 -4.99
CA THR A 55 -8.60 -1.54 -5.91
C THR A 55 -9.12 -1.59 -7.34
N SER A 56 -9.73 -2.70 -7.79
CA SER A 56 -10.34 -2.81 -9.12
C SER A 56 -11.52 -1.85 -9.35
N THR A 57 -12.17 -1.37 -8.28
CA THR A 57 -13.30 -0.42 -8.38
C THR A 57 -12.84 0.99 -8.73
N PHE A 58 -11.56 1.31 -8.51
CA PHE A 58 -11.01 2.60 -8.84
C PHE A 58 -10.60 2.68 -10.32
N ARG A 59 -11.01 3.76 -10.97
CA ARG A 59 -10.71 4.07 -12.37
C ARG A 59 -10.19 5.49 -12.46
N HIS A 60 -9.05 5.68 -13.13
CA HIS A 60 -8.54 7.01 -13.46
C HIS A 60 -7.85 6.96 -14.84
N PRO A 61 -8.23 7.82 -15.81
CA PRO A 61 -7.81 7.67 -17.22
C PRO A 61 -6.30 7.63 -17.47
N LYS A 62 -5.51 8.31 -16.62
CA LYS A 62 -4.05 8.43 -16.75
C LYS A 62 -3.25 7.70 -15.68
N VAL A 63 -3.91 6.92 -14.82
CA VAL A 63 -3.23 6.21 -13.73
C VAL A 63 -3.55 4.72 -13.82
N PRO A 64 -2.55 3.87 -14.13
CA PRO A 64 -2.72 2.43 -14.15
C PRO A 64 -3.22 1.90 -12.80
N ASN A 65 -4.07 0.87 -12.85
CA ASN A 65 -4.56 0.24 -11.62
C ASN A 65 -3.43 -0.38 -10.78
N THR A 66 -2.35 -0.81 -11.41
CA THR A 66 -1.11 -1.26 -10.75
C THR A 66 -0.50 -0.16 -9.89
N THR A 67 -0.37 1.07 -10.40
CA THR A 67 0.09 2.24 -9.62
C THR A 67 -0.80 2.48 -8.40
N VAL A 68 -2.12 2.37 -8.55
CA VAL A 68 -3.08 2.54 -7.46
C VAL A 68 -2.90 1.43 -6.40
N LYS A 69 -2.69 0.19 -6.83
CA LYS A 69 -2.38 -0.93 -5.92
C LYS A 69 -1.09 -0.68 -5.16
N LEU A 70 -0.01 -0.28 -5.84
CA LEU A 70 1.28 0.00 -5.20
C LEU A 70 1.14 1.08 -4.12
N LEU A 71 0.46 2.19 -4.43
CA LEU A 71 0.24 3.27 -3.46
C LEU A 71 -0.67 2.88 -2.29
N LEU A 72 -1.65 1.98 -2.50
CA LEU A 72 -2.59 1.56 -1.46
C LEU A 72 -2.07 0.41 -0.60
N PHE A 73 -1.12 -0.39 -1.10
CA PHE A 73 -0.63 -1.58 -0.40
C PHE A 73 -0.07 -1.28 1.00
N PRO A 74 0.70 -0.20 1.24
CA PRO A 74 1.19 0.13 2.59
C PRO A 74 0.07 0.39 3.61
N PHE A 75 -1.09 0.90 3.18
CA PHE A 75 -2.26 1.12 4.03
C PHE A 75 -3.00 -0.18 4.35
N SER A 76 -2.70 -1.25 3.63
CA SER A 76 -3.29 -2.57 3.80
C SER A 76 -2.56 -3.44 4.84
N LEU A 77 -1.43 -2.97 5.38
CA LEU A 77 -0.59 -3.72 6.31
C LEU A 77 -0.66 -3.14 7.74
N GLU A 78 -0.46 -3.99 8.73
CA GLU A 78 -0.37 -3.64 10.15
C GLU A 78 0.57 -4.61 10.88
N GLY A 79 1.08 -4.21 12.04
CA GLY A 79 1.92 -5.07 12.88
C GLY A 79 3.15 -5.61 12.15
N GLU A 80 3.42 -6.91 12.29
CA GLU A 80 4.60 -7.58 11.72
C GLU A 80 4.71 -7.42 10.20
N ALA A 81 3.58 -7.45 9.48
CA ALA A 81 3.60 -7.27 8.02
C ALA A 81 4.02 -5.85 7.62
N ARG A 82 3.64 -4.84 8.40
CA ARG A 82 4.06 -3.45 8.18
C ARG A 82 5.55 -3.29 8.50
N ILE A 83 5.98 -3.83 9.63
CA ILE A 83 7.39 -3.81 10.05
C ILE A 83 8.28 -4.51 9.02
N TRP A 84 7.82 -5.62 8.44
CA TRP A 84 8.52 -6.31 7.36
C TRP A 84 8.71 -5.39 6.15
N LEU A 85 7.62 -4.75 5.67
CA LEU A 85 7.70 -3.83 4.52
C LEU A 85 8.67 -2.65 4.78
N ASP A 86 8.64 -2.08 5.99
CA ASP A 86 9.46 -0.91 6.33
C ASP A 86 10.96 -1.26 6.53
N LYS A 87 11.29 -2.53 6.74
CA LYS A 87 12.66 -3.00 7.00
C LYS A 87 13.33 -3.64 5.80
N GLU A 88 12.59 -3.94 4.75
CA GLU A 88 13.14 -4.57 3.56
C GLU A 88 13.99 -3.55 2.79
N PRO A 89 15.32 -3.74 2.68
CA PRO A 89 16.14 -2.89 1.81
C PRO A 89 15.81 -3.22 0.34
N LEU A 90 15.77 -2.19 -0.52
CA LEU A 90 15.66 -2.35 -1.97
C LEU A 90 16.87 -3.09 -2.56
#